data_AF-A0A0F2LST6-F1
#
_entry.id   AF-A0A0F2LST6-F1
#
_cell.length_a   1.000
_cell.length_b   1.000
_cell.length_c   1.000
_cell.angle_alpha   90.00
_cell.angle_beta   90.00
_cell.angle_gamma   90.00
#
_symmetry.space_group_name_H-M   'P 1'
#
loop_
_entity.id
_entity.type
_entity.pdbx_description
1 polymer ?
#
loop_
_entity_poly.entity_id
_entity_poly.type
_entity_poly.pdbx_seq_one_letter_code
_entity_poly.pdbx_strand_id
1 'polypeptide(L)'
;MAKVTIRDFLKRKGKGKLTMLTVYDYSMARILAKSKLDGILVGDSLGMAMLGYPSTLPVTMRDIVHHLKAVVNAKLDQLIVADMPFLSYEHSVKEAVKNAGRLARIGADAVKLEGGREISKTVRRIVEAGIPVMGHIGLTPQRYLRIGGYRVIKDRERLLEDAKALEEAGVFSIVLENVYSDIAEEITKAVSVPTICIGAGPHCDGQVLVIHDLLGLSEFTPYFARKYLNLSEEILKAVNAYVDDVNLGRFPGKENYKSSES
;
A
#
# COMPACT_ATOMS: atom_id res chain seq x y z
N MET A 1 -19.63 -9.14 -2.73
CA MET A 1 -19.98 -8.32 -1.54
C MET A 1 -20.27 -6.91 -2.04
N ALA A 2 -20.82 -6.01 -1.22
CA ALA A 2 -20.90 -4.60 -1.64
C ALA A 2 -19.49 -4.01 -1.59
N LYS A 3 -19.16 -3.09 -2.51
CA LYS A 3 -17.86 -2.41 -2.53
C LYS A 3 -17.65 -1.62 -1.23
N VAL A 4 -16.50 -1.80 -0.58
CA VAL A 4 -16.09 -1.05 0.61
C VAL A 4 -15.82 0.39 0.24
N THR A 5 -16.39 1.31 1.01
CA THR A 5 -16.28 2.76 0.75
C THR A 5 -15.49 3.48 1.84
N ILE A 6 -15.09 4.72 1.56
CA ILE A 6 -14.50 5.62 2.57
C ILE A 6 -15.42 5.78 3.79
N ARG A 7 -16.75 5.77 3.59
CA ARG A 7 -17.71 5.87 4.69
C ARG A 7 -17.64 4.65 5.62
N ASP A 8 -17.34 3.47 5.08
CA ASP A 8 -17.17 2.26 5.87
C ASP A 8 -15.88 2.31 6.69
N PHE A 9 -14.79 2.84 6.11
CA PHE A 9 -13.56 3.14 6.84
C PHE A 9 -13.83 4.08 8.02
N LEU A 10 -14.47 5.23 7.77
CA LEU A 10 -14.81 6.20 8.82
C LEU A 10 -15.65 5.59 9.95
N LYS A 11 -16.62 4.74 9.62
CA LYS A 11 -17.47 4.04 10.62
C LYS A 11 -16.68 3.06 11.49
N ARG A 12 -15.52 2.57 11.04
CA ARG A 12 -14.69 1.61 11.79
C ARG A 12 -13.81 2.26 12.86
N LYS A 13 -13.69 3.60 12.86
CA LYS A 13 -12.99 4.36 13.91
C LYS A 13 -13.44 3.90 15.31
N GLY A 14 -12.51 3.36 16.10
CA GLY A 14 -12.77 2.86 17.46
C GLY A 14 -13.73 1.67 17.59
N LYS A 15 -14.23 1.09 16.49
CA LYS A 15 -15.23 0.00 16.48
C LYS A 15 -14.71 -1.32 15.92
N GLY A 16 -13.46 -1.37 15.49
CA GLY A 16 -12.72 -2.57 15.14
C GLY A 16 -11.62 -2.29 14.12
N LYS A 17 -10.80 -3.30 13.83
CA LYS A 17 -9.61 -3.13 12.99
C LYS A 17 -9.92 -3.18 11.49
N LEU A 18 -9.40 -2.22 10.74
CA LEU A 18 -9.30 -2.24 9.27
C LEU A 18 -8.08 -3.07 8.86
N THR A 19 -8.22 -3.82 7.77
CA THR A 19 -7.18 -4.68 7.22
C THR A 19 -6.85 -4.27 5.79
N MET A 20 -5.57 -3.98 5.56
CA MET A 20 -5.07 -3.57 4.25
C MET A 20 -3.81 -4.35 3.87
N LEU A 21 -3.64 -4.58 2.57
CA LEU A 21 -2.38 -5.08 1.99
C LEU A 21 -2.05 -4.31 0.73
N THR A 22 -0.76 -4.23 0.40
CA THR A 22 -0.36 -3.74 -0.92
C THR A 22 -0.68 -4.76 -2.01
N VAL A 23 -0.97 -4.29 -3.22
CA VAL A 23 -1.23 -5.14 -4.41
C VAL A 23 -0.76 -4.41 -5.66
N TYR A 24 -0.10 -5.12 -6.59
CA TYR A 24 0.57 -4.48 -7.72
C TYR A 24 0.21 -5.07 -9.09
N ASP A 25 -0.42 -6.25 -9.15
CA ASP A 25 -0.74 -6.92 -10.41
C ASP A 25 -2.14 -7.53 -10.41
N TYR A 26 -2.61 -7.89 -11.60
CA TYR A 26 -3.92 -8.46 -11.83
C TYR A 26 -4.10 -9.82 -11.14
N SER A 27 -3.10 -10.72 -11.24
CA SER A 27 -3.21 -12.10 -10.77
C SER A 27 -3.34 -12.14 -9.25
N MET A 28 -2.47 -11.41 -8.54
CA MET A 28 -2.56 -11.26 -7.08
C MET A 28 -3.87 -10.58 -6.68
N ALA A 29 -4.27 -9.51 -7.38
CA ALA A 29 -5.55 -8.85 -7.11
C ALA A 29 -6.74 -9.81 -7.27
N ARG A 30 -6.76 -10.69 -8.28
CA ARG A 30 -7.84 -11.69 -8.46
C ARG A 30 -7.90 -12.71 -7.34
N ILE A 31 -6.76 -13.09 -6.76
CA ILE A 31 -6.72 -13.96 -5.58
C ILE A 31 -7.28 -13.21 -4.38
N LEU A 32 -6.79 -12.00 -4.11
CA LEU A 32 -7.19 -11.20 -2.96
C LEU A 32 -8.63 -10.65 -3.05
N ALA A 33 -9.22 -10.60 -4.25
CA ALA A 33 -10.64 -10.28 -4.43
C ALA A 33 -11.55 -11.18 -3.58
N LYS A 34 -11.13 -12.42 -3.32
CA LYS A 34 -11.87 -13.41 -2.52
C LYS A 34 -11.60 -13.30 -1.01
N SER A 35 -10.67 -12.43 -0.61
CA SER A 35 -10.33 -12.21 0.79
C SER A 35 -11.33 -11.28 1.49
N LYS A 36 -11.21 -11.20 2.82
CA LYS A 36 -11.99 -10.27 3.66
C LYS A 36 -11.24 -8.97 3.95
N LEU A 37 -10.23 -8.61 3.15
CA LEU A 37 -9.54 -7.33 3.30
C LEU A 37 -10.53 -6.17 3.16
N ASP A 38 -10.34 -5.10 3.92
CA ASP A 38 -11.17 -3.89 3.83
C ASP A 38 -10.68 -2.99 2.69
N GLY A 39 -9.36 -2.93 2.48
CA GLY A 39 -8.74 -2.13 1.44
C GLY A 39 -7.47 -2.75 0.87
N ILE A 40 -7.07 -2.25 -0.29
CA ILE A 40 -5.79 -2.54 -0.90
C ILE A 40 -5.06 -1.24 -1.25
N LEU A 41 -3.74 -1.32 -1.30
CA LEU A 41 -2.87 -0.20 -1.64
C LEU A 41 -1.99 -0.52 -2.85
N VAL A 42 -2.17 0.21 -3.94
CA VAL A 42 -1.18 0.27 -5.03
C VAL A 42 -0.12 1.29 -4.62
N GLY A 43 0.83 0.82 -3.80
CA GLY A 43 1.84 1.66 -3.17
C GLY A 43 3.13 1.79 -3.98
N ASP A 44 3.87 2.88 -3.78
CA ASP A 44 5.19 3.09 -4.37
C ASP A 44 6.26 2.10 -3.85
N SER A 45 5.95 1.37 -2.78
CA SER A 45 6.65 0.14 -2.37
C SER A 45 6.86 -0.87 -3.50
N LEU A 46 6.07 -0.81 -4.59
CA LEU A 46 6.32 -1.56 -5.82
C LEU A 46 7.73 -1.32 -6.39
N GLY A 47 8.32 -0.13 -6.16
CA GLY A 47 9.66 0.18 -6.62
C GLY A 47 10.67 -0.81 -6.09
N MET A 48 10.60 -1.12 -4.80
CA MET A 48 11.49 -2.08 -4.15
C MET A 48 11.00 -3.52 -4.35
N ALA A 49 9.71 -3.77 -4.14
CA ALA A 49 9.16 -5.14 -4.13
C ALA A 49 9.02 -5.79 -5.51
N MET A 50 8.79 -4.99 -6.56
CA MET A 50 8.52 -5.47 -7.92
C MET A 50 9.59 -5.05 -8.92
N LEU A 51 10.11 -3.83 -8.80
CA LEU A 51 11.02 -3.24 -9.80
C LEU A 51 12.50 -3.31 -9.39
N GLY A 52 12.81 -3.79 -8.18
CA GLY A 52 14.19 -3.95 -7.69
C GLY A 52 14.93 -2.63 -7.47
N TYR A 53 14.22 -1.52 -7.32
CA TYR A 53 14.81 -0.23 -7.00
C TYR A 53 15.36 -0.24 -5.56
N PRO A 54 16.44 0.52 -5.29
CA PRO A 54 17.03 0.59 -3.95
C PRO A 54 16.17 1.39 -2.95
N SER A 55 15.19 2.16 -3.45
CA SER A 55 14.22 2.92 -2.65
C SER A 55 12.96 3.20 -3.48
N THR A 56 11.95 3.84 -2.90
CA THR A 56 10.75 4.27 -3.63
C THR A 56 10.94 5.56 -4.44
N LEU A 57 12.05 6.29 -4.26
CA LEU A 57 12.31 7.55 -4.98
C LEU A 57 12.26 7.45 -6.52
N PRO A 58 12.77 6.37 -7.16
CA PRO A 58 12.73 6.27 -8.62
C PRO A 58 11.34 5.98 -9.18
N VAL A 59 10.35 5.64 -8.33
CA VAL A 59 8.99 5.33 -8.78
C VAL A 59 8.35 6.59 -9.33
N THR A 60 7.76 6.46 -10.52
CA THR A 60 7.12 7.56 -11.23
C THR A 60 5.60 7.41 -11.27
N MET A 61 4.89 8.48 -11.65
CA MET A 61 3.47 8.39 -11.97
C MET A 61 3.17 7.37 -13.08
N ARG A 62 4.11 7.07 -13.97
CA ARG A 62 3.92 6.04 -15.02
C ARG A 62 3.83 4.65 -14.40
N ASP A 63 4.67 4.37 -13.41
CA ASP A 63 4.74 3.07 -12.75
C ASP A 63 3.47 2.83 -11.93
N ILE A 64 3.07 3.79 -11.10
CA ILE A 64 1.80 3.72 -10.35
C ILE A 64 0.62 3.54 -11.31
N VAL A 65 0.54 4.30 -12.41
CA VAL A 65 -0.54 4.18 -13.38
C VAL A 65 -0.58 2.80 -14.03
N HIS A 66 0.58 2.20 -14.33
CA HIS A 66 0.66 0.87 -14.92
C HIS A 66 0.12 -0.19 -13.95
N HIS A 67 0.62 -0.22 -12.72
CA HIS A 67 0.20 -1.20 -11.71
C HIS A 67 -1.25 -0.99 -11.27
N LEU A 68 -1.71 0.26 -11.12
CA LEU A 68 -3.11 0.56 -10.80
C LEU A 68 -4.04 0.00 -11.88
N LYS A 69 -3.73 0.18 -13.16
CA LYS A 69 -4.52 -0.39 -14.27
C LYS A 69 -4.63 -1.92 -14.19
N ALA A 70 -3.53 -2.60 -13.83
CA ALA A 70 -3.55 -4.05 -13.67
C ALA A 70 -4.47 -4.48 -12.51
N VAL A 71 -4.40 -3.76 -11.38
CA VAL A 71 -5.18 -4.06 -10.18
C VAL A 71 -6.67 -3.77 -10.35
N VAL A 72 -7.06 -2.62 -10.91
CA VAL A 72 -8.49 -2.26 -11.08
C VAL A 72 -9.23 -3.24 -12.01
N ASN A 73 -8.53 -3.87 -12.96
CA ASN A 73 -9.10 -4.88 -13.84
C ASN A 73 -9.56 -6.14 -13.08
N ALA A 74 -9.10 -6.35 -11.85
CA ALA A 74 -9.54 -7.46 -11.01
C ALA A 74 -10.97 -7.30 -10.46
N LYS A 75 -11.57 -6.10 -10.58
CA LYS A 75 -12.92 -5.76 -10.09
C LYS A 75 -13.12 -6.15 -8.62
N LEU A 76 -12.30 -5.54 -7.78
CA LEU A 76 -12.28 -5.76 -6.33
C LEU A 76 -13.50 -5.13 -5.64
N ASP A 77 -14.01 -5.80 -4.61
CA ASP A 77 -14.97 -5.21 -3.67
C ASP A 77 -14.26 -4.38 -2.59
N GLN A 78 -12.95 -4.49 -2.46
CA GLN A 78 -12.14 -3.73 -1.50
C GLN A 78 -11.95 -2.27 -1.93
N LEU A 79 -11.73 -1.37 -0.96
CA LEU A 79 -11.34 0.02 -1.24
C LEU A 79 -9.97 0.05 -1.91
N ILE A 80 -9.84 0.70 -3.07
CA ILE A 80 -8.57 0.81 -3.79
C ILE A 80 -7.91 2.17 -3.52
N VAL A 81 -6.80 2.16 -2.79
CA VAL A 81 -5.95 3.34 -2.57
C VAL A 81 -4.74 3.27 -3.50
N ALA A 82 -4.38 4.38 -4.14
CA ALA A 82 -3.17 4.47 -4.96
C ALA A 82 -2.22 5.55 -4.45
N ASP A 83 -0.92 5.24 -4.38
CA ASP A 83 0.07 6.23 -3.98
C ASP A 83 0.26 7.32 -5.02
N MET A 84 0.44 8.54 -4.55
CA MET A 84 1.11 9.58 -5.32
C MET A 84 2.62 9.47 -5.04
N PRO A 85 3.45 9.12 -6.03
CA PRO A 85 4.88 8.91 -5.84
C PRO A 85 5.61 10.25 -5.63
N PHE A 86 6.87 10.19 -5.20
CA PHE A 86 7.71 11.36 -4.95
C PHE A 86 7.68 12.39 -6.09
N LEU A 87 7.63 13.68 -5.75
CA LEU A 87 7.50 14.84 -6.63
C LEU A 87 6.20 14.93 -7.45
N SER A 88 5.29 13.95 -7.37
CA SER A 88 4.02 14.02 -8.09
C SER A 88 2.98 14.96 -7.45
N TYR A 89 3.21 15.39 -6.20
CA TYR A 89 2.32 16.29 -5.45
C TYR A 89 3.04 17.46 -4.76
N GLU A 90 4.36 17.40 -4.63
CA GLU A 90 5.18 18.41 -3.96
C GLU A 90 5.54 19.58 -4.90
N HIS A 91 5.57 19.36 -6.22
CA HIS A 91 5.96 20.40 -7.18
C HIS A 91 4.97 21.58 -7.19
N SER A 92 3.67 21.29 -7.30
CA SER A 92 2.63 22.31 -7.20
C SER A 92 1.27 21.70 -6.89
N VAL A 93 0.40 22.47 -6.24
CA VAL A 93 -1.00 22.10 -5.98
C VAL A 93 -1.75 21.73 -7.28
N LYS A 94 -1.50 22.47 -8.37
CA LYS A 94 -2.13 22.21 -9.68
C LYS A 94 -1.75 20.84 -10.22
N GLU A 95 -0.47 20.49 -10.14
CA GLU A 95 0.02 19.19 -10.59
C GLU A 95 -0.48 18.06 -9.70
N ALA A 96 -0.50 18.27 -8.38
CA ALA A 96 -1.01 17.31 -7.43
C ALA A 96 -2.48 16.93 -7.73
N VAL A 97 -3.36 17.92 -7.93
CA VAL A 97 -4.77 17.69 -8.29
C VAL A 97 -4.90 16.96 -9.64
N LYS A 98 -4.08 17.32 -10.63
CA LYS A 98 -4.07 16.67 -11.95
C LYS A 98 -3.67 15.19 -11.84
N ASN A 99 -2.63 14.89 -11.05
CA ASN A 99 -2.14 13.53 -10.85
C ASN A 99 -3.13 12.69 -10.03
N ALA A 100 -3.69 13.25 -8.95
CA ALA A 100 -4.74 12.58 -8.18
C ALA A 100 -5.98 12.25 -9.04
N GLY A 101 -6.45 13.21 -9.85
CA GLY A 101 -7.57 13.00 -10.76
C GLY A 101 -7.26 12.03 -11.91
N ARG A 102 -5.98 11.82 -12.25
CA ARG A 102 -5.57 10.76 -13.18
C ARG A 102 -5.74 9.38 -12.55
N LEU A 103 -5.32 9.18 -11.30
CA LEU A 103 -5.47 7.91 -10.58
C LEU A 103 -6.95 7.60 -10.33
N ALA A 104 -7.74 8.58 -9.91
CA ALA A 104 -9.18 8.44 -9.70
C ALA A 104 -9.90 7.96 -10.98
N ARG A 105 -9.60 8.58 -12.14
CA ARG A 105 -10.19 8.17 -13.43
C ARG A 105 -9.81 6.76 -13.88
N ILE A 106 -8.69 6.21 -13.41
CA ILE A 106 -8.30 4.82 -13.70
C ILE A 106 -9.12 3.85 -12.85
N GLY A 107 -9.54 4.26 -11.65
CA GLY A 107 -10.35 3.45 -10.75
C GLY A 107 -9.80 3.34 -9.33
N ALA A 108 -8.84 4.18 -8.94
CA ALA A 108 -8.53 4.36 -7.53
C ALA A 108 -9.72 5.06 -6.85
N ASP A 109 -10.16 4.54 -5.70
CA ASP A 109 -11.20 5.15 -4.87
C ASP A 109 -10.65 6.30 -4.01
N ALA A 110 -9.34 6.27 -3.75
CA ALA A 110 -8.62 7.27 -2.97
C ALA A 110 -7.15 7.35 -3.39
N VAL A 111 -6.49 8.45 -3.02
CA VAL A 111 -5.04 8.60 -3.17
C VAL A 111 -4.34 8.68 -1.81
N LYS A 112 -3.09 8.19 -1.72
CA LYS A 112 -2.22 8.33 -0.55
C LYS A 112 -1.07 9.30 -0.83
N LEU A 113 -0.81 10.23 0.09
CA LEU A 113 0.26 11.23 0.01
C LEU A 113 1.10 11.20 1.29
N GLU A 114 2.41 11.40 1.16
CA GLU A 114 3.34 11.42 2.29
C GLU A 114 3.67 12.84 2.75
N GLY A 115 3.53 13.08 4.05
CA GLY A 115 3.83 14.37 4.66
C GLY A 115 2.73 14.84 5.60
N GLY A 116 3.11 15.77 6.46
CA GLY A 116 2.26 16.33 7.49
C GLY A 116 1.77 17.73 7.13
N ARG A 117 1.99 18.67 8.05
CA ARG A 117 1.53 20.06 7.91
C ARG A 117 1.97 20.71 6.61
N GLU A 118 3.18 20.42 6.13
CA GLU A 118 3.75 21.03 4.92
C GLU A 118 2.99 20.70 3.62
N ILE A 119 2.22 19.59 3.58
CA ILE A 119 1.40 19.24 2.41
C ILE A 119 -0.09 19.51 2.61
N SER A 120 -0.50 20.02 3.77
CA SER A 120 -1.92 20.25 4.13
C SER A 120 -2.68 21.08 3.08
N LYS A 121 -2.04 22.11 2.50
CA LYS A 121 -2.62 22.90 1.42
C LYS A 121 -2.91 22.07 0.16
N THR A 122 -1.99 21.18 -0.20
CA THR A 122 -2.14 20.28 -1.35
C THR A 122 -3.24 19.26 -1.08
N VAL A 123 -3.25 18.64 0.10
CA VAL A 123 -4.29 17.69 0.53
C VAL A 123 -5.67 18.34 0.46
N ARG A 124 -5.84 19.53 1.08
CA ARG A 124 -7.11 20.26 1.09
C ARG A 124 -7.64 20.48 -0.32
N ARG A 125 -6.76 20.88 -1.25
CA ARG A 125 -7.18 21.11 -2.64
C ARG A 125 -7.60 19.84 -3.37
N ILE A 126 -6.95 18.70 -3.12
CA ILE A 126 -7.34 17.40 -3.70
C ILE A 126 -8.71 16.98 -3.15
N VAL A 127 -8.93 17.13 -1.85
CA VAL A 127 -10.21 16.83 -1.20
C VAL A 127 -11.33 17.73 -1.72
N GLU A 128 -11.11 19.04 -1.84
CA GLU A 128 -12.06 19.99 -2.45
C GLU A 128 -12.40 19.67 -3.91
N ALA A 129 -11.49 18.99 -4.63
CA ALA A 129 -11.74 18.51 -5.99
C ALA A 129 -12.56 17.21 -6.02
N GLY A 130 -13.00 16.70 -4.86
CA GLY A 130 -13.83 15.50 -4.72
C GLY A 130 -13.04 14.20 -4.68
N ILE A 131 -11.72 14.23 -4.51
CA ILE A 131 -10.86 13.04 -4.47
C ILE A 131 -10.49 12.73 -3.01
N PRO A 132 -10.88 11.57 -2.44
CA PRO A 132 -10.53 11.19 -1.09
C PRO A 132 -9.01 11.00 -0.92
N VAL A 133 -8.49 11.50 0.21
CA VAL A 133 -7.05 11.41 0.53
C VAL A 133 -6.83 10.63 1.82
N MET A 134 -5.93 9.65 1.75
CA MET A 134 -5.30 9.01 2.89
C MET A 134 -3.96 9.71 3.15
N GLY A 135 -3.78 10.30 4.33
CA GLY A 135 -2.50 10.89 4.72
C GLY A 135 -1.49 9.81 5.12
N HIS A 136 -0.20 10.14 5.09
CA HIS A 136 0.87 9.27 5.59
C HIS A 136 1.92 10.09 6.33
N ILE A 137 2.08 9.83 7.64
CA ILE A 137 3.08 10.46 8.52
C ILE A 137 3.86 9.40 9.31
N GLY A 138 4.91 9.83 10.01
CA GLY A 138 5.90 8.93 10.58
C GLY A 138 7.11 8.84 9.67
N LEU A 139 7.63 7.63 9.48
CA LEU A 139 8.61 7.34 8.45
C LEU A 139 7.91 7.45 7.10
N THR A 140 8.35 8.40 6.27
CA THR A 140 7.82 8.60 4.92
C THR A 140 8.93 8.19 3.94
N PRO A 141 8.87 6.97 3.35
CA PRO A 141 9.91 6.44 2.47
C PRO A 141 10.36 7.39 1.36
N GLN A 142 9.46 8.22 0.81
CA GLN A 142 9.79 9.21 -0.22
C GLN A 142 10.73 10.32 0.28
N ARG A 143 10.96 10.38 1.59
CA ARG A 143 11.80 11.38 2.26
C ARG A 143 12.89 10.73 3.10
N TYR A 144 13.22 9.47 2.85
CA TYR A 144 14.23 8.75 3.61
C TYR A 144 15.58 9.47 3.61
N LEU A 145 15.96 10.18 2.53
CA LEU A 145 17.18 11.01 2.48
C LEU A 145 17.16 12.15 3.51
N ARG A 146 16.03 12.87 3.63
CA ARG A 146 15.85 13.95 4.61
C ARG A 146 15.78 13.39 6.03
N ILE A 147 15.15 12.23 6.20
CA ILE A 147 15.01 11.56 7.48
C ILE A 147 16.34 10.94 7.93
N GLY A 148 17.22 10.58 7.01
CA GLY A 148 18.47 9.86 7.31
C GLY A 148 18.27 8.36 7.44
N GLY A 149 17.51 7.76 6.51
CA GLY A 149 17.26 6.31 6.41
C GLY A 149 15.90 5.85 6.92
N TYR A 150 15.68 4.53 6.89
CA TYR A 150 14.48 3.87 7.40
C TYR A 150 14.62 3.62 8.90
N ARG A 151 14.17 4.58 9.72
CA ARG A 151 14.32 4.54 11.18
C ARG A 151 13.01 4.90 11.89
N VAL A 152 12.90 4.43 13.13
CA VAL A 152 11.75 4.73 13.99
C VAL A 152 11.68 6.24 14.24
N ILE A 153 10.51 6.84 14.04
CA ILE A 153 10.28 8.27 14.30
C ILE A 153 9.76 8.45 15.73
N LYS A 154 10.40 9.38 16.44
CA LYS A 154 10.22 9.62 17.89
C LYS A 154 9.62 10.98 18.22
N ASP A 155 9.51 11.86 17.23
CA ASP A 155 9.11 13.26 17.40
C ASP A 155 7.59 13.37 17.61
N ARG A 156 7.19 13.18 18.87
CA ARG A 156 5.79 13.11 19.30
C ARG A 156 5.01 14.39 18.96
N GLU A 157 5.53 15.56 19.32
CA GLU A 157 4.84 16.84 19.12
C GLU A 157 4.59 17.11 17.64
N ARG A 158 5.64 16.96 16.82
CA ARG A 158 5.51 17.14 15.37
C ARG A 158 4.49 16.18 14.75
N LEU A 159 4.50 14.90 15.14
CA LEU A 159 3.55 13.92 14.58
C LEU A 159 2.09 14.22 14.97
N LEU A 160 1.85 14.73 16.18
CA LEU A 160 0.50 15.17 16.59
C LEU A 160 0.05 16.40 15.81
N GLU A 161 0.94 17.38 15.61
CA GLU A 161 0.65 18.54 14.77
C GLU A 161 0.36 18.14 13.32
N ASP A 162 1.19 17.26 12.76
CA ASP A 162 1.04 16.75 11.39
C ASP A 162 -0.29 16.01 11.22
N ALA A 163 -0.66 15.13 12.18
CA ALA A 163 -1.92 14.40 12.13
C ALA A 163 -3.14 15.33 12.15
N LYS A 164 -3.14 16.33 13.05
CA LYS A 164 -4.20 17.34 13.14
C LYS A 164 -4.28 18.21 11.89
N ALA A 165 -3.14 18.62 11.34
CA ALA A 165 -3.10 19.42 10.12
C ALA A 165 -3.65 18.67 8.90
N LEU A 166 -3.39 17.35 8.81
CA LEU A 166 -3.97 16.49 7.78
C LEU A 166 -5.47 16.29 7.97
N GLU A 167 -5.91 16.04 9.21
CA GLU A 167 -7.33 15.96 9.54
C GLU A 167 -8.08 17.23 9.15
N GLU A 168 -7.54 18.40 9.51
CA GLU A 168 -8.14 19.70 9.16
C GLU A 168 -8.16 19.93 7.64
N ALA A 169 -7.17 19.39 6.92
CA ALA A 169 -7.13 19.40 5.46
C ALA A 169 -8.15 18.44 4.81
N GLY A 170 -8.79 17.56 5.58
CA GLY A 170 -9.89 16.70 5.14
C GLY A 170 -9.48 15.30 4.68
N VAL A 171 -8.35 14.76 5.15
CA VAL A 171 -8.05 13.33 4.92
C VAL A 171 -9.16 12.46 5.52
N PHE A 172 -9.44 11.30 4.93
CA PHE A 172 -10.40 10.34 5.51
C PHE A 172 -9.73 9.32 6.43
N SER A 173 -8.40 9.18 6.36
CA SER A 173 -7.61 8.24 7.16
C SER A 173 -6.14 8.65 7.11
N ILE A 174 -5.34 8.20 8.10
CA ILE A 174 -3.91 8.51 8.20
C ILE A 174 -3.12 7.22 8.45
N VAL A 175 -2.13 6.94 7.60
CA VAL A 175 -1.12 5.91 7.85
C VAL A 175 -0.08 6.45 8.83
N LEU A 176 0.24 5.66 9.86
CA LEU A 176 1.33 5.88 10.80
C LEU A 176 2.39 4.79 10.58
N GLU A 177 3.51 5.16 9.97
CA GLU A 177 4.59 4.22 9.65
C GLU A 177 5.78 4.37 10.59
N ASN A 178 6.21 3.25 11.16
CA ASN A 178 7.43 3.12 11.97
C ASN A 178 7.57 4.22 13.05
N VAL A 179 6.47 4.44 13.79
CA VAL A 179 6.38 5.35 14.93
C VAL A 179 6.34 4.52 16.23
N TYR A 180 6.78 5.07 17.36
CA TYR A 180 6.57 4.38 18.64
C TYR A 180 5.08 4.13 18.93
N SER A 181 4.80 2.96 19.51
CA SER A 181 3.44 2.45 19.72
C SER A 181 2.57 3.35 20.60
N ASP A 182 3.16 3.96 21.62
CA ASP A 182 2.51 4.91 22.53
C ASP A 182 2.17 6.24 21.83
N ILE A 183 3.06 6.75 20.98
CA ILE A 183 2.81 7.93 20.14
C ILE A 183 1.70 7.63 19.13
N ALA A 184 1.71 6.44 18.50
CA ALA A 184 0.66 6.04 17.57
C ALA A 184 -0.71 5.89 18.25
N GLU A 185 -0.74 5.37 19.48
CA GLU A 185 -1.94 5.32 20.30
C GLU A 185 -2.47 6.72 20.61
N GLU A 186 -1.59 7.64 20.99
CA GLU A 186 -1.98 9.01 21.29
C GLU A 186 -2.55 9.73 20.07
N ILE A 187 -1.87 9.67 18.93
CA ILE A 187 -2.35 10.24 17.67
C ILE A 187 -3.70 9.65 17.32
N THR A 188 -3.85 8.32 17.44
CA THR A 188 -5.11 7.63 17.17
C THR A 188 -6.24 8.14 18.06
N LYS A 189 -6.00 8.49 19.32
CA LYS A 189 -7.01 9.10 20.20
C LYS A 189 -7.27 10.57 19.88
N ALA A 190 -6.28 11.28 19.35
CA ALA A 190 -6.34 12.72 19.11
C ALA A 190 -7.08 13.12 17.82
N VAL A 191 -7.15 12.24 16.82
CA VAL A 191 -7.86 12.48 15.56
C VAL A 191 -9.17 11.68 15.46
N SER A 192 -10.16 12.25 14.80
CA SER A 192 -11.48 11.67 14.52
C SER A 192 -11.48 10.70 13.33
N VAL A 193 -10.47 10.75 12.47
CA VAL A 193 -10.32 9.85 11.32
C VAL A 193 -9.61 8.53 11.72
N PRO A 194 -9.91 7.40 11.06
CA PRO A 194 -9.21 6.14 11.28
C PRO A 194 -7.70 6.25 11.00
N THR A 195 -6.89 5.72 11.92
CA THR A 195 -5.45 5.55 11.71
C THR A 195 -5.12 4.12 11.26
N ILE A 196 -4.13 3.96 10.38
CA ILE A 196 -3.66 2.66 9.88
C ILE A 196 -2.18 2.53 10.22
N CYS A 197 -1.81 1.54 11.04
CA CYS A 197 -0.42 1.35 11.44
C CYS A 197 0.32 0.44 10.44
N ILE A 198 1.61 0.72 10.29
CA ILE A 198 2.60 -0.23 9.75
C ILE A 198 3.88 -0.06 10.56
N GLY A 199 4.24 -1.07 11.36
CA GLY A 199 5.35 -0.95 12.30
C GLY A 199 5.15 0.08 13.43
N ALA A 200 3.90 0.47 13.71
CA ALA A 200 3.56 1.47 14.74
C ALA A 200 2.69 0.90 15.88
N GLY A 201 2.74 -0.42 16.09
CA GLY A 201 2.02 -1.09 17.18
C GLY A 201 0.54 -1.36 16.91
N PRO A 202 -0.19 -1.90 17.91
CA PRO A 202 -1.53 -2.43 17.71
C PRO A 202 -2.66 -1.39 17.91
N HIS A 203 -2.35 -0.16 18.32
CA HIS A 203 -3.35 0.78 18.80
C HIS A 203 -4.11 1.55 17.70
N CYS A 204 -3.58 1.60 16.48
CA CYS A 204 -4.29 2.19 15.33
C CYS A 204 -5.63 1.49 15.02
N ASP A 205 -6.54 2.18 14.32
CA ASP A 205 -7.81 1.60 13.85
C ASP A 205 -7.65 0.55 12.74
N GLY A 206 -6.46 0.34 12.21
CA GLY A 206 -6.17 -0.71 11.25
C GLY A 206 -4.68 -0.99 11.08
N GLN A 207 -4.37 -1.94 10.19
CA GLN A 207 -3.02 -2.34 9.85
C GLN A 207 -2.86 -2.47 8.33
N VAL A 208 -1.67 -2.10 7.84
CA VAL A 208 -1.25 -2.34 6.45
C VAL A 208 0.12 -3.02 6.43
N LEU A 209 0.32 -3.95 5.49
CA LEU A 209 1.62 -4.56 5.21
C LEU A 209 1.87 -4.63 3.70
N VAL A 210 3.15 -4.67 3.33
CA VAL A 210 3.56 -5.03 1.98
C VAL A 210 3.30 -6.53 1.79
N ILE A 211 2.56 -6.89 0.73
CA ILE A 211 2.17 -8.30 0.52
C ILE A 211 3.37 -9.23 0.30
N HIS A 212 4.46 -8.71 -0.26
CA HIS A 212 5.68 -9.47 -0.48
C HIS A 212 6.36 -9.85 0.84
N ASP A 213 6.33 -8.97 1.84
CA ASP A 213 6.83 -9.28 3.18
C ASP A 213 5.94 -10.33 3.85
N LEU A 214 4.62 -10.18 3.73
CA LEU A 214 3.64 -11.10 4.30
C LEU A 214 3.78 -12.52 3.73
N LEU A 215 3.97 -12.64 2.41
CA LEU A 215 4.10 -13.92 1.71
C LEU A 215 5.52 -14.48 1.69
N GLY A 216 6.51 -13.78 2.25
CA GLY A 216 7.90 -14.25 2.28
C GLY A 216 8.59 -14.25 0.91
N LEU A 217 8.27 -13.25 0.08
CA LEU A 217 8.92 -13.00 -1.21
C LEU A 217 10.06 -11.98 -1.11
N SER A 218 10.00 -11.07 -0.14
CA SER A 218 11.04 -10.06 0.04
C SER A 218 12.35 -10.67 0.55
N GLU A 219 13.47 -10.26 -0.05
CA GLU A 219 14.82 -10.66 0.39
C GLU A 219 15.10 -10.19 1.82
N PHE A 220 14.81 -8.91 2.09
CA PHE A 220 14.81 -8.34 3.43
C PHE A 220 13.37 -8.13 3.92
N THR A 221 13.08 -8.58 5.13
CA THR A 221 11.76 -8.38 5.76
C THR A 221 11.90 -7.43 6.95
N PRO A 222 11.18 -6.29 6.98
CA PRO A 222 11.20 -5.38 8.12
C PRO A 222 10.80 -6.10 9.42
N TYR A 223 11.38 -5.69 10.56
CA TYR A 223 11.14 -6.35 11.85
C TYR A 223 9.66 -6.39 12.27
N PHE A 224 8.85 -5.46 11.78
CA PHE A 224 7.42 -5.38 12.09
C PHE A 224 6.55 -6.24 11.16
N ALA A 225 7.10 -6.76 10.06
CA ALA A 225 6.36 -7.55 9.11
C ALA A 225 6.45 -9.03 9.49
N ARG A 226 5.30 -9.63 9.84
CA ARG A 226 5.19 -11.07 10.08
C ARG A 226 5.07 -11.81 8.75
N LYS A 227 5.96 -12.77 8.50
CA LYS A 227 5.80 -13.76 7.42
C LYS A 227 4.70 -14.76 7.80
N TYR A 228 3.69 -14.90 6.95
CA TYR A 228 2.64 -15.91 7.06
C TYR A 228 2.89 -17.10 6.13
N LEU A 229 3.77 -16.95 5.15
CA LEU A 229 4.23 -17.96 4.22
C LEU A 229 5.70 -17.69 3.85
N ASN A 230 6.44 -18.71 3.42
CA ASN A 230 7.74 -18.55 2.76
C ASN A 230 7.63 -18.92 1.27
N LEU A 231 6.96 -18.06 0.50
CA LEU A 231 6.62 -18.37 -0.89
C LEU A 231 7.87 -18.45 -1.79
N SER A 232 8.94 -17.74 -1.46
CA SER A 232 10.20 -17.84 -2.21
C SER A 232 10.77 -19.26 -2.23
N GLU A 233 10.75 -19.94 -1.07
CA GLU A 233 11.20 -21.32 -0.94
C GLU A 233 10.28 -22.30 -1.68
N GLU A 234 8.97 -22.13 -1.58
CA GLU A 234 7.99 -22.96 -2.30
C GLU A 234 8.10 -22.80 -3.83
N ILE A 235 8.35 -21.58 -4.31
CA ILE A 235 8.61 -21.32 -5.74
C ILE A 235 9.88 -22.04 -6.17
N LEU A 236 10.98 -21.89 -5.43
CA LEU A 236 12.26 -22.52 -5.78
C LEU A 236 12.15 -24.05 -5.82
N LYS A 237 11.46 -24.63 -4.83
CA LYS A 237 11.18 -26.05 -4.77
C LYS A 237 10.38 -26.54 -5.98
N ALA A 238 9.31 -25.82 -6.34
CA ALA A 238 8.48 -26.17 -7.50
C ALA A 238 9.26 -26.06 -8.83
N VAL A 239 10.08 -25.03 -8.98
CA VAL A 239 10.92 -24.83 -10.18
C VAL A 239 11.96 -25.93 -10.30
N ASN A 240 12.65 -26.28 -9.21
CA ASN A 240 13.65 -27.35 -9.22
C ASN A 240 13.01 -28.72 -9.50
N ALA A 241 11.83 -28.99 -8.96
CA ALA A 241 11.09 -30.21 -9.28
C ALA A 241 10.74 -30.28 -10.78
N TYR A 242 10.31 -29.17 -11.39
CA TYR A 242 10.08 -29.10 -12.84
C TYR A 242 11.37 -29.37 -13.65
N VAL A 243 12.50 -28.79 -13.22
CA VAL A 243 13.81 -29.03 -13.85
C VAL A 243 14.18 -30.51 -13.78
N ASP A 244 14.00 -31.16 -12.63
CA ASP A 244 14.26 -32.58 -12.45
C ASP A 244 13.34 -33.45 -13.31
N ASP A 245 12.06 -33.13 -13.39
CA ASP A 245 11.09 -33.87 -14.22
C ASP A 245 11.44 -33.77 -15.70
N VAL A 246 11.92 -32.62 -16.18
CA VAL A 246 12.38 -32.45 -17.57
C VAL A 246 13.66 -33.25 -17.82
N ASN A 247 14.65 -33.14 -16.93
CA ASN A 247 15.95 -33.81 -17.08
C ASN A 247 15.82 -35.35 -17.02
N LEU A 248 14.87 -35.87 -16.25
CA LEU A 248 14.60 -37.30 -16.11
C LEU A 248 13.56 -37.81 -17.13
N GLY A 249 13.07 -36.96 -18.04
CA GLY A 249 12.08 -37.34 -19.05
C GLY A 249 10.70 -37.71 -18.49
N ARG A 250 10.38 -37.23 -17.28
CA ARG A 250 9.04 -37.38 -16.65
C ARG A 250 8.05 -36.33 -17.15
N PHE A 251 8.54 -35.16 -17.54
CA PHE A 251 7.76 -34.11 -18.20
C PHE A 251 8.30 -33.82 -19.61
N PRO A 252 7.42 -33.63 -20.63
CA PRO A 252 5.96 -33.74 -20.57
C PRO A 252 5.46 -35.18 -20.46
N GLY A 253 4.41 -35.39 -19.66
CA GLY A 253 3.62 -36.62 -19.64
C GLY A 253 2.65 -36.70 -20.83
N LYS A 254 1.98 -37.85 -21.03
CA LYS A 254 1.02 -38.06 -22.14
C LYS A 254 -0.14 -37.07 -22.12
N GLU A 255 -0.50 -36.56 -20.95
CA GLU A 255 -1.54 -35.55 -20.72
C GLU A 255 -1.11 -34.13 -21.14
N ASN A 256 0.18 -33.91 -21.37
CA ASN A 256 0.74 -32.58 -21.66
C ASN A 256 0.98 -32.34 -23.15
N TYR A 257 0.69 -33.30 -24.02
CA TYR A 257 0.77 -33.14 -25.47
C TYR A 257 -0.32 -33.95 -26.18
N LYS A 258 -0.54 -33.67 -27.45
CA LYS A 258 -1.38 -34.50 -28.33
C LYS A 258 -0.48 -35.20 -29.34
N SER A 259 -0.76 -36.46 -29.63
CA SER A 259 -0.17 -37.16 -30.78
C SER A 259 -1.11 -37.07 -31.98
N SER A 260 -0.60 -37.35 -33.18
CA SER A 260 -1.44 -37.43 -34.39
C SER A 260 -2.53 -38.51 -34.32
N GLU A 261 -2.44 -39.40 -33.33
CA GLU A 261 -3.35 -40.51 -33.10
C GLU A 261 -4.36 -40.26 -31.96
N SER A 262 -4.27 -39.10 -31.28
CA SER A 262 -5.12 -38.72 -30.13
C SER A 262 -6.09 -37.58 -30.42
#